data_AF-A0A8T5K168-F1
#
_entry.id   AF-A0A8T5K168-F1
#
_cell.length_a   1.000
_cell.length_b   1.000
_cell.length_c   1.000
_cell.angle_alpha   90.00
_cell.angle_beta   90.00
_cell.angle_gamma   90.00
#
_symmetry.space_group_name_H-M   'P 1'
#
loop_
_entity.id
_entity.type
_entity.pdbx_description
1 polymer ?
#
loop_
_entity_poly.entity_id
_entity_poly.type
_entity_poly.pdbx_seq_one_letter_code
_entity_poly.pdbx_strand_id
1 'polypeptide(L)'
;MTLSSTNKGKKLIVLGFISISILFLIYARYQDPEVITPSAIESIQRIALGFYITMIVALGGIAFGMYKYQKDKVQKQGKDVLTTIATVTSNLKSRKIFVAVFITYGIFFSLVSGTLVYQPEINFVTHYGATIPSGFIAPCCDGPGYMPKIIVYITEHVGLQVIPINFVLQVIVSYLVAINASIAISAYSLSKKGRSVSSIGAVTGLFIACPTCAGTFLSIFIGTASGIGLSIILTQLQTLFIALSIPVLILTPYIMAKKLQNSDGSCKINFKR
;
A
#
# COMPACT_ATOMS: atom_id res chain seq x y z
N MET A 1 -29.73 16.99 14.13
CA MET A 1 -29.52 16.30 12.83
C MET A 1 -28.42 15.25 12.98
N THR A 2 -28.77 13.98 13.22
CA THR A 2 -27.80 12.90 13.37
C THR A 2 -27.27 12.49 12.00
N LEU A 3 -26.02 12.85 11.68
CA LEU A 3 -25.34 12.34 10.48
C LEU A 3 -25.41 10.81 10.46
N SER A 4 -25.98 10.24 9.39
CA SER A 4 -25.89 8.82 9.07
C SER A 4 -24.45 8.32 9.25
N SER A 5 -24.27 7.14 9.84
CA SER A 5 -22.98 6.48 10.05
C SER A 5 -22.09 6.51 8.80
N THR A 6 -22.68 6.34 7.60
CA THR A 6 -22.03 6.48 6.29
C THR A 6 -21.32 7.82 6.09
N ASN A 7 -21.99 8.92 6.45
CA ASN A 7 -21.47 10.27 6.23
C ASN A 7 -20.30 10.55 7.17
N LYS A 8 -20.32 9.96 8.38
CA LYS A 8 -19.16 10.01 9.29
C LYS A 8 -17.97 9.23 8.72
N GLY A 9 -18.18 8.03 8.18
CA GLY A 9 -17.12 7.22 7.57
C GLY A 9 -16.48 7.91 6.35
N LYS A 10 -17.29 8.43 5.42
CA LYS A 10 -16.80 9.19 4.26
C LYS A 10 -15.98 10.42 4.66
N LYS A 11 -16.45 11.18 5.67
CA LYS A 11 -15.73 12.37 6.17
C LYS A 11 -14.34 12.02 6.69
N LEU A 12 -14.19 10.91 7.42
CA LEU A 12 -12.89 10.47 7.94
C LEU A 12 -11.92 10.09 6.80
N ILE A 13 -12.41 9.40 5.76
CA ILE A 13 -11.60 9.05 4.59
C ILE A 13 -11.09 10.31 3.89
N VAL A 14 -12.01 11.25 3.58
CA VAL A 14 -11.66 12.51 2.89
C VAL A 14 -10.71 13.35 3.73
N LEU A 15 -10.97 13.49 5.03
CA LEU A 15 -10.12 14.23 5.95
C LEU A 15 -8.71 13.63 6.01
N GLY A 16 -8.58 12.31 6.04
CA GLY A 16 -7.29 11.64 6.04
C GLY A 16 -6.49 11.89 4.77
N PHE A 17 -7.10 11.76 3.58
CA PHE A 17 -6.42 12.08 2.33
C PHE A 17 -5.99 13.54 2.24
N ILE A 18 -6.88 14.48 2.61
CA ILE A 18 -6.55 15.91 2.64
C ILE A 18 -5.40 16.18 3.62
N SER A 19 -5.46 15.59 4.81
CA SER A 19 -4.43 15.76 5.84
C SER A 19 -3.07 15.25 5.35
N ILE A 20 -3.00 14.09 4.70
CA ILE A 20 -1.76 13.58 4.12
C ILE A 20 -1.26 14.53 3.03
N SER A 21 -2.10 14.94 2.07
CA SER A 21 -1.67 15.86 1.00
C SER A 21 -1.14 17.19 1.54
N ILE A 22 -1.84 17.80 2.50
CA ILE A 22 -1.39 19.04 3.17
C ILE A 22 -0.06 18.80 3.89
N LEU A 23 0.08 17.67 4.58
CA LEU A 23 1.28 17.33 5.32
C LEU A 23 2.51 17.23 4.38
N PHE A 24 2.38 16.57 3.23
CA PHE A 24 3.42 16.52 2.20
C PHE A 24 3.74 17.91 1.63
N LEU A 25 2.72 18.74 1.37
CA LEU A 25 2.91 20.11 0.86
C LEU A 25 3.60 21.03 1.87
N ILE A 26 3.26 20.92 3.16
CA ILE A 26 3.92 21.67 4.23
C ILE A 26 5.38 21.22 4.34
N TYR A 27 5.63 19.92 4.36
CA TYR A 27 6.99 19.40 4.53
C TYR A 27 7.90 19.73 3.35
N ALA A 28 7.36 19.81 2.13
CA ALA A 28 8.12 20.20 0.94
C ALA A 28 8.82 21.57 1.09
N ARG A 29 8.33 22.47 1.95
CA ARG A 29 8.97 23.77 2.21
C ARG A 29 10.26 23.68 3.04
N TYR A 30 10.50 22.55 3.71
CA TYR A 30 11.67 22.36 4.58
C TYR A 30 12.80 21.59 3.85
N GLN A 31 12.71 21.46 2.53
CA GLN A 31 13.65 20.68 1.73
C GLN A 31 14.84 21.49 1.21
N ASP A 32 14.75 22.83 1.20
CA ASP A 32 15.79 23.70 0.66
C ASP A 32 17.04 23.72 1.57
N PRO A 33 18.19 23.20 1.11
CA PRO A 33 19.39 23.06 1.94
C PRO A 33 19.99 24.42 2.35
N GLU A 34 19.72 25.49 1.61
CA GLU A 34 20.16 26.86 1.94
C GLU A 34 19.51 27.43 3.21
N VAL A 35 18.36 26.87 3.63
CA VAL A 35 17.61 27.32 4.80
C VAL A 35 18.00 26.55 6.07
N ILE A 36 18.79 25.47 5.94
CA ILE A 36 19.14 24.58 7.06
C ILE A 36 20.42 25.06 7.73
N THR A 37 20.25 25.90 8.76
CA THR A 37 21.34 26.23 9.69
C THR A 37 21.54 25.09 10.71
N PRO A 38 22.77 24.88 11.25
CA PRO A 38 23.03 23.87 12.27
C PRO A 38 22.13 24.00 13.51
N SER A 39 21.72 25.22 13.86
CA SER A 39 20.77 25.52 14.94
C SER A 39 19.33 25.08 14.66
N ALA A 40 18.96 24.82 13.41
CA ALA A 40 17.61 24.40 13.02
C ALA A 40 17.42 22.87 13.03
N ILE A 41 18.49 22.09 13.12
CA ILE A 41 18.45 20.61 12.97
C ILE A 41 17.52 19.97 14.00
N GLU A 42 17.61 20.35 15.28
CA GLU A 42 16.75 19.79 16.34
C GLU A 42 15.26 20.14 16.11
N SER A 43 14.99 21.36 15.67
CA SER A 43 13.64 21.81 15.34
C SER A 43 13.06 21.04 14.15
N ILE A 44 13.83 20.81 13.10
CA ILE A 44 13.37 20.06 11.93
C ILE A 44 13.15 18.59 12.29
N GLN A 45 13.97 18.01 13.16
CA GLN A 45 13.77 16.63 13.63
C GLN A 45 12.44 16.46 14.40
N ARG A 46 12.05 17.45 15.22
CA ARG A 46 10.73 17.45 15.90
C ARG A 46 9.58 17.57 14.90
N ILE A 47 9.72 18.42 13.88
CA ILE A 47 8.75 18.53 12.79
C ILE A 47 8.65 17.21 12.02
N ALA A 48 9.78 16.55 11.76
CA ALA A 48 9.81 15.26 11.08
C ALA A 48 9.12 14.15 11.88
N LEU A 49 9.28 14.13 13.21
CA LEU A 49 8.53 13.21 14.06
C LEU A 49 7.01 13.52 14.02
N GLY A 50 6.64 14.80 14.12
CA GLY A 50 5.25 15.25 13.98
C GLY A 50 4.63 14.86 12.64
N PHE A 51 5.42 14.89 11.57
CA PHE A 51 5.04 14.40 10.24
C PHE A 51 4.63 12.93 10.30
N TYR A 52 5.48 12.04 10.80
CA TYR A 52 5.15 10.61 10.84
C TYR A 52 3.97 10.29 11.75
N ILE A 53 3.86 10.94 12.92
CA ILE A 53 2.72 10.75 13.83
C ILE A 53 1.42 11.15 13.12
N THR A 54 1.40 12.33 12.49
CA THR A 54 0.22 12.83 11.77
C THR A 54 -0.15 11.93 10.61
N MET A 55 0.84 11.45 9.85
CA MET A 55 0.64 10.53 8.73
C MET A 55 0.02 9.20 9.22
N ILE A 56 0.54 8.59 10.29
CA ILE A 56 0.00 7.35 10.86
C ILE A 56 -1.43 7.54 11.36
N VAL A 57 -1.70 8.65 12.06
CA VAL A 57 -3.06 8.99 12.52
C VAL A 57 -4.02 9.17 11.34
N ALA A 58 -3.59 9.85 10.28
CA ALA A 58 -4.41 10.04 9.08
C ALA A 58 -4.70 8.70 8.38
N LEU A 59 -3.70 7.84 8.21
CA LEU A 59 -3.88 6.48 7.66
C LEU A 59 -4.82 5.62 8.52
N GLY A 60 -4.67 5.69 9.85
CA GLY A 60 -5.59 5.03 10.79
C GLY A 60 -7.03 5.54 10.67
N GLY A 61 -7.19 6.85 10.52
CA GLY A 61 -8.48 7.51 10.27
C GLY A 61 -9.13 7.05 8.96
N ILE A 62 -8.35 6.92 7.88
CA ILE A 62 -8.81 6.37 6.60
C ILE A 62 -9.27 4.92 6.80
N ALA A 63 -8.44 4.06 7.38
CA ALA A 63 -8.76 2.65 7.59
C ALA A 63 -10.04 2.47 8.43
N PHE A 64 -10.18 3.23 9.52
CA PHE A 64 -11.38 3.22 10.36
C PHE A 64 -12.62 3.76 9.61
N GLY A 65 -12.44 4.83 8.84
CA GLY A 65 -13.48 5.40 7.98
C GLY A 65 -13.98 4.41 6.94
N MET A 66 -13.07 3.67 6.30
CA MET A 66 -13.39 2.60 5.33
C MET A 66 -14.13 1.45 5.99
N TYR A 67 -13.68 0.97 7.15
CA TYR A 67 -14.37 -0.06 7.92
C TYR A 67 -15.82 0.34 8.24
N LYS A 68 -16.02 1.56 8.74
CA LYS A 68 -17.35 2.08 9.06
C LYS A 68 -18.23 2.25 7.83
N TYR A 69 -17.65 2.75 6.73
CA TYR A 69 -18.34 2.91 5.46
C TYR A 69 -18.82 1.57 4.89
N GLN A 70 -17.95 0.56 4.91
CA GLN A 70 -18.27 -0.79 4.44
C GLN A 70 -19.34 -1.44 5.31
N LYS A 71 -19.21 -1.37 6.65
CA LYS A 71 -20.18 -1.92 7.59
C LYS A 71 -21.58 -1.34 7.38
N ASP A 72 -21.69 -0.02 7.21
CA ASP A 72 -22.97 0.65 6.95
C ASP A 72 -23.58 0.23 5.61
N LYS A 73 -22.76 0.07 4.57
CA LYS A 73 -23.20 -0.41 3.24
C LYS A 73 -23.76 -1.84 3.29
N VAL A 74 -23.09 -2.74 4.01
CA VAL A 74 -23.58 -4.12 4.19
C VAL A 74 -24.89 -4.17 4.97
N GLN A 75 -25.06 -3.31 5.98
CA GLN A 75 -26.30 -3.25 6.77
C GLN A 75 -27.49 -2.71 5.97
N LYS A 76 -27.26 -1.72 5.10
CA LYS A 76 -28.32 -1.10 4.30
C LYS A 76 -28.77 -1.92 3.10
N GLN A 77 -28.02 -2.95 2.70
CA GLN A 77 -28.34 -3.84 1.58
C GLN A 77 -28.79 -3.10 0.30
N GLY A 78 -28.12 -1.98 0.00
CA GLY A 78 -28.35 -1.23 -1.23
C GLY A 78 -28.02 -2.04 -2.50
N LYS A 79 -28.58 -1.60 -3.64
CA LYS A 79 -28.42 -2.21 -4.96
C LYS A 79 -27.25 -1.64 -5.77
N ASP A 80 -26.41 -0.82 -5.15
CA ASP A 80 -25.26 -0.19 -5.80
C ASP A 80 -24.01 -1.08 -5.80
N VAL A 81 -23.12 -0.85 -6.78
CA VAL A 81 -21.89 -1.62 -6.98
C VAL A 81 -21.00 -1.62 -5.72
N LEU A 82 -20.93 -0.49 -5.01
CA LEU A 82 -20.14 -0.37 -3.78
C LEU A 82 -20.73 -1.24 -2.65
N THR A 83 -22.05 -1.39 -2.57
CA THR A 83 -22.68 -2.33 -1.63
C THR A 83 -22.36 -3.79 -1.99
N THR A 84 -22.30 -4.12 -3.28
CA THR A 84 -21.87 -5.46 -3.74
C THR A 84 -20.43 -5.75 -3.34
N ILE A 85 -19.51 -4.80 -3.59
CA ILE A 85 -18.11 -4.89 -3.15
C ILE A 85 -18.07 -5.10 -1.63
N ALA A 86 -18.77 -4.25 -0.86
CA ALA A 86 -18.78 -4.30 0.59
C ALA A 86 -19.27 -5.65 1.12
N THR A 87 -20.32 -6.20 0.51
CA THR A 87 -20.92 -7.49 0.87
C THR A 87 -19.97 -8.66 0.60
N VAL A 88 -19.34 -8.69 -0.58
CA VAL A 88 -18.38 -9.74 -0.98
C VAL A 88 -17.12 -9.72 -0.12
N THR A 89 -16.67 -8.53 0.27
CA THR A 89 -15.42 -8.36 1.05
C THR A 89 -15.63 -8.49 2.56
N SER A 90 -16.86 -8.34 3.07
CA SER A 90 -17.16 -8.44 4.51
C SER A 90 -17.32 -9.88 5.03
N ASN A 91 -17.36 -10.90 4.16
CA ASN A 91 -17.40 -12.30 4.61
C ASN A 91 -16.09 -12.68 5.35
N LEU A 92 -16.18 -13.51 6.40
CA LEU A 92 -15.03 -14.02 7.16
C LEU A 92 -13.94 -14.66 6.28
N LYS A 93 -14.32 -15.48 5.30
CA LYS A 93 -13.36 -16.11 4.36
C LYS A 93 -12.67 -15.08 3.49
N SER A 94 -13.44 -14.14 2.94
CA SER A 94 -12.92 -13.03 2.12
C SER A 94 -11.99 -12.12 2.91
N ARG A 95 -12.34 -11.83 4.17
CA ARG A 95 -11.53 -11.05 5.10
C ARG A 95 -10.20 -11.74 5.46
N LYS A 96 -10.20 -13.06 5.64
CA LYS A 96 -8.95 -13.83 5.84
C LYS A 96 -8.04 -13.74 4.61
N ILE A 97 -8.61 -13.91 3.41
CA ILE A 97 -7.87 -13.76 2.14
C ILE A 97 -7.30 -12.35 2.03
N PHE A 98 -8.13 -11.33 2.29
CA PHE A 98 -7.72 -9.93 2.27
C PHE A 98 -6.51 -9.68 3.18
N VAL A 99 -6.56 -10.11 4.44
CA VAL A 99 -5.46 -9.90 5.40
C VAL A 99 -4.19 -10.65 4.97
N ALA A 100 -4.32 -11.90 4.53
CA ALA A 100 -3.17 -12.69 4.07
C ALA A 100 -2.48 -12.04 2.86
N VAL A 101 -3.26 -11.61 1.86
CA VAL A 101 -2.73 -10.93 0.67
C VAL A 101 -2.15 -9.57 1.03
N PHE A 102 -2.82 -8.78 1.88
CA PHE A 102 -2.35 -7.47 2.31
C PHE A 102 -0.96 -7.55 2.98
N ILE A 103 -0.77 -8.50 3.90
CA ILE A 103 0.51 -8.69 4.59
C ILE A 103 1.59 -9.21 3.64
N THR A 104 1.27 -10.26 2.87
CA THR A 104 2.25 -10.90 1.97
C THR A 104 2.72 -9.92 0.90
N TYR A 105 1.77 -9.20 0.28
CA TYR A 105 2.08 -8.20 -0.71
C TYR A 105 2.79 -6.99 -0.09
N GLY A 106 2.44 -6.57 1.13
CA GLY A 106 3.11 -5.48 1.83
C GLY A 106 4.58 -5.78 2.13
N ILE A 107 4.90 -7.00 2.58
CA ILE A 107 6.28 -7.45 2.78
C ILE A 107 7.02 -7.44 1.43
N PHE A 108 6.40 -8.02 0.41
CA PHE A 108 6.97 -8.08 -0.92
C PHE A 108 7.26 -6.67 -1.48
N PHE A 109 6.29 -5.75 -1.37
CA PHE A 109 6.43 -4.36 -1.80
C PHE A 109 7.58 -3.66 -1.06
N SER A 110 7.74 -3.89 0.25
CA SER A 110 8.81 -3.27 1.03
C SER A 110 10.22 -3.64 0.58
N LEU A 111 10.41 -4.86 0.07
CA LEU A 111 11.67 -5.30 -0.54
C LEU A 111 11.94 -4.58 -1.86
N VAL A 112 10.90 -4.41 -2.68
CA VAL A 112 11.02 -3.83 -4.02
C VAL A 112 11.12 -2.30 -3.99
N SER A 113 10.44 -1.65 -3.05
CA SER A 113 10.44 -0.19 -2.93
C SER A 113 11.72 0.37 -2.28
N GLY A 114 12.69 -0.49 -1.95
CA GLY A 114 13.89 -0.11 -1.20
C GLY A 114 13.57 0.31 0.23
N THR A 115 12.43 -0.11 0.78
CA THR A 115 12.12 0.12 2.20
C THR A 115 12.96 -0.80 3.07
N LEU A 116 13.14 -2.05 2.65
CA LEU A 116 14.17 -2.95 3.19
C LEU A 116 15.32 -3.01 2.18
N VAL A 117 16.48 -2.50 2.58
CA VAL A 117 17.68 -2.40 1.75
C VAL A 117 18.67 -3.47 2.17
N TYR A 118 19.13 -4.28 1.22
CA TYR A 118 20.23 -5.22 1.40
C TYR A 118 21.36 -4.88 0.43
N GLN A 119 22.53 -4.52 0.96
CA GLN A 119 23.71 -4.16 0.19
C GLN A 119 24.89 -5.04 0.62
N PRO A 120 25.11 -6.20 -0.04
CA PRO A 120 26.20 -7.10 0.33
C PRO A 120 27.59 -6.52 0.03
N GLU A 121 27.70 -5.65 -0.98
CA GLU A 121 28.96 -5.03 -1.40
C GLU A 121 29.38 -3.82 -0.54
N ILE A 122 28.49 -3.34 0.33
CA ILE A 122 28.70 -2.13 1.14
C ILE A 122 28.55 -2.50 2.62
N ASN A 123 29.59 -2.30 3.41
CA ASN A 123 29.53 -2.41 4.87
C ASN A 123 29.19 -1.04 5.49
N PHE A 124 28.05 -0.94 6.18
CA PHE A 124 27.56 0.33 6.70
C PHE A 124 28.46 0.94 7.79
N VAL A 125 29.20 0.11 8.54
CA VAL A 125 30.14 0.60 9.55
C VAL A 125 31.33 1.28 8.86
N THR A 126 31.92 0.63 7.85
CA THR A 126 33.14 1.12 7.21
C THR A 126 32.88 2.22 6.18
N HIS A 127 31.76 2.15 5.45
CA HIS A 127 31.45 3.10 4.38
C HIS A 127 30.63 4.31 4.84
N TYR A 128 29.76 4.14 5.84
CA TYR A 128 28.89 5.21 6.35
C TYR A 128 29.21 5.62 7.78
N GLY A 129 30.19 4.98 8.44
CA GLY A 129 30.49 5.25 9.85
C GLY A 129 29.33 4.88 10.78
N ALA A 130 28.42 4.01 10.33
CA ALA A 130 27.22 3.69 11.09
C ALA A 130 27.57 2.86 12.33
N THR A 131 26.99 3.22 13.46
CA THR A 131 26.95 2.34 14.64
C THR A 131 25.80 1.35 14.45
N ILE A 132 26.02 0.08 14.76
CA ILE A 132 25.02 -0.98 14.52
C ILE A 132 24.69 -1.66 15.84
N PRO A 133 23.40 -1.82 16.20
CA PRO A 133 22.21 -1.26 15.52
C PRO A 133 22.04 0.25 15.83
N SER A 134 21.57 1.03 14.86
CA SER A 134 21.19 2.44 15.09
C SER A 134 20.05 2.87 14.17
N GLY A 135 19.39 3.96 14.51
CA GLY A 135 18.37 4.57 13.67
C GLY A 135 18.27 6.06 13.89
N PHE A 136 18.08 6.80 12.80
CA PHE A 136 17.95 8.25 12.81
C PHE A 136 16.96 8.71 11.75
N ILE A 137 16.43 9.92 11.93
CA ILE A 137 15.57 10.56 10.95
C ILE A 137 16.46 11.50 10.15
N ALA A 138 16.55 11.30 8.83
CA ALA A 138 17.15 12.28 7.94
C ALA A 138 16.06 13.30 7.59
N PRO A 139 16.16 14.54 8.10
CA PRO A 139 15.07 15.51 7.99
C PRO A 139 14.94 16.13 6.59
N CYS A 140 15.98 16.09 5.76
CA CYS A 140 16.04 16.93 4.56
C CYS A 140 16.74 16.27 3.37
N CYS A 141 16.73 17.06 2.29
CA CYS A 141 17.73 17.06 1.25
C CYS A 141 17.52 16.00 0.17
N ASP A 142 16.26 15.83 -0.23
CA ASP A 142 15.83 14.98 -1.34
C ASP A 142 14.52 15.54 -1.91
N GLY A 143 14.01 14.93 -2.98
CA GLY A 143 12.82 15.39 -3.68
C GLY A 143 11.53 15.40 -2.84
N PRO A 144 10.49 16.14 -3.27
CA PRO A 144 9.20 16.19 -2.60
C PRO A 144 8.62 14.81 -2.30
N GLY A 145 8.27 14.58 -1.05
CA GLY A 145 7.70 13.33 -0.54
C GLY A 145 8.68 12.20 -0.25
N TYR A 146 9.97 12.40 -0.52
CA TYR A 146 11.02 11.49 -0.08
C TYR A 146 11.55 11.83 1.32
N MET A 147 11.29 13.05 1.79
CA MET A 147 11.66 13.55 3.12
C MET A 147 10.42 13.84 3.99
N PRO A 148 10.54 13.73 5.33
CA PRO A 148 11.70 13.19 6.05
C PRO A 148 11.79 11.68 5.86
N LYS A 149 12.98 11.09 5.81
CA LYS A 149 13.14 9.63 5.79
C LYS A 149 13.65 9.11 7.12
N ILE A 150 13.15 7.97 7.57
CA ILE A 150 13.72 7.23 8.70
C ILE A 150 14.72 6.23 8.14
N ILE A 151 15.93 6.18 8.67
CA ILE A 151 16.96 5.21 8.33
C ILE A 151 17.29 4.41 9.58
N VAL A 152 17.26 3.09 9.49
CA VAL A 152 17.63 2.17 10.56
C VAL A 152 18.65 1.18 10.01
N TYR A 153 19.83 1.14 10.61
CA TYR A 153 20.84 0.12 10.34
C TYR A 153 20.62 -1.05 11.30
N ILE A 154 20.26 -2.20 10.74
CA ILE A 154 19.98 -3.41 11.53
C ILE A 154 21.25 -4.27 11.63
N THR A 155 21.93 -4.48 10.50
CA THR A 155 23.21 -5.19 10.41
C THR A 155 24.15 -4.45 9.45
N GLU A 156 25.38 -4.95 9.28
CA GLU A 156 26.41 -4.35 8.41
C GLU A 156 25.97 -4.21 6.96
N HIS A 157 25.01 -5.01 6.51
CA HIS A 157 24.54 -5.06 5.12
C HIS A 157 23.02 -4.90 4.97
N VAL A 158 22.26 -4.91 6.08
CA VAL A 158 20.79 -4.80 6.08
C VAL A 158 20.35 -3.52 6.76
N GLY A 159 19.66 -2.68 6.00
CA GLY A 159 19.08 -1.42 6.46
C GLY A 159 17.58 -1.37 6.18
N LEU A 160 16.87 -0.55 6.94
CA LEU A 160 15.48 -0.20 6.72
C LEU A 160 15.41 1.30 6.47
N GLN A 161 14.79 1.71 5.37
CA GLN A 161 14.56 3.10 5.04
C GLN A 161 13.07 3.35 4.83
N VAL A 162 12.42 4.10 5.72
CA VAL A 162 11.01 4.46 5.55
C VAL A 162 10.91 5.79 4.82
N ILE A 163 10.69 5.74 3.51
CA ILE A 163 10.40 6.92 2.69
C ILE A 163 8.89 7.19 2.77
N PRO A 164 8.42 8.41 3.11
CA PRO A 164 7.01 8.69 3.31
C PRO A 164 6.11 8.33 2.13
N ILE A 165 6.46 8.77 0.92
CA ILE A 165 5.64 8.49 -0.27
C ILE A 165 5.58 6.99 -0.56
N ASN A 166 6.70 6.27 -0.40
CA ASN A 166 6.73 4.81 -0.59
C ASN A 166 5.90 4.09 0.46
N PHE A 167 5.90 4.56 1.72
CA PHE A 167 5.08 3.98 2.78
C PHE A 167 3.59 4.17 2.51
N VAL A 168 3.16 5.37 2.08
CA VAL A 168 1.77 5.63 1.68
C VAL A 168 1.38 4.76 0.49
N LEU A 169 2.23 4.68 -0.54
CA LEU A 169 2.01 3.83 -1.71
C LEU A 169 1.94 2.35 -1.32
N GLN A 170 2.82 1.87 -0.44
CA GLN A 170 2.82 0.50 0.07
C GLN A 170 1.47 0.16 0.69
N VAL A 171 0.92 1.03 1.54
CA VAL A 171 -0.39 0.82 2.17
C VAL A 171 -1.51 0.82 1.14
N ILE A 172 -1.55 1.80 0.22
CA ILE A 172 -2.62 1.95 -0.78
C ILE A 172 -2.61 0.78 -1.77
N VAL A 173 -1.45 0.47 -2.36
CA VAL A 173 -1.34 -0.59 -3.37
C VAL A 173 -1.61 -1.95 -2.73
N SER A 174 -1.06 -2.24 -1.55
CA SER A 174 -1.35 -3.49 -0.83
C SER A 174 -2.84 -3.65 -0.53
N TYR A 175 -3.52 -2.56 -0.13
CA TYR A 175 -4.96 -2.55 0.10
C TYR A 175 -5.75 -2.86 -1.18
N LEU A 176 -5.41 -2.19 -2.29
CA LEU A 176 -6.09 -2.39 -3.57
C LEU A 176 -5.89 -3.81 -4.10
N VAL A 177 -4.67 -4.34 -4.03
CA VAL A 177 -4.35 -5.71 -4.42
C VAL A 177 -5.13 -6.71 -3.56
N ALA A 178 -5.16 -6.50 -2.24
CA ALA A 178 -5.90 -7.36 -1.33
C ALA A 178 -7.42 -7.35 -1.59
N ILE A 179 -8.02 -6.18 -1.90
CA ILE A 179 -9.43 -6.12 -2.32
C ILE A 179 -9.65 -6.93 -3.60
N ASN A 180 -8.84 -6.70 -4.63
CA ASN A 180 -8.98 -7.39 -5.91
C ASN A 180 -8.88 -8.92 -5.75
N ALA A 181 -7.88 -9.38 -5.02
CA ALA A 181 -7.69 -10.80 -4.73
C ALA A 181 -8.86 -11.37 -3.91
N SER A 182 -9.34 -10.65 -2.89
CA SER A 182 -10.46 -11.12 -2.05
C SER A 182 -11.76 -11.28 -2.84
N ILE A 183 -12.07 -10.35 -3.76
CA ILE A 183 -13.25 -10.42 -4.62
C ILE A 183 -13.09 -11.55 -5.63
N ALA A 184 -11.96 -11.60 -6.34
CA ALA A 184 -11.69 -12.61 -7.35
C ALA A 184 -11.78 -14.02 -6.74
N ILE A 185 -11.02 -14.30 -5.68
CA ILE A 185 -10.97 -15.61 -5.04
C ILE A 185 -12.34 -15.98 -4.47
N SER A 186 -13.06 -15.03 -3.84
CA SER A 186 -14.40 -15.29 -3.33
C SER A 186 -15.36 -15.66 -4.46
N ALA A 187 -15.40 -14.88 -5.54
CA ALA A 187 -16.24 -15.13 -6.72
C ALA A 187 -15.93 -16.49 -7.37
N TYR A 188 -14.65 -16.83 -7.56
CA TYR A 188 -14.24 -18.12 -8.13
C TYR A 188 -14.57 -19.29 -7.20
N SER A 189 -14.35 -19.15 -5.89
CA SER A 189 -14.66 -20.22 -4.92
C SER A 189 -16.14 -20.54 -4.83
N LEU A 190 -17.00 -19.58 -5.18
CA LEU A 190 -18.45 -19.76 -5.24
C LEU A 190 -18.92 -20.30 -6.60
N SER A 191 -18.18 -19.99 -7.68
CA SER A 191 -18.42 -20.51 -9.03
C SER A 191 -18.07 -22.00 -9.19
N LYS A 192 -17.11 -22.53 -8.42
CA LYS A 192 -16.66 -23.93 -8.54
C LYS A 192 -16.83 -24.71 -7.24
N LYS A 193 -18.03 -25.27 -7.04
CA LYS A 193 -18.19 -26.51 -6.28
C LYS A 193 -17.59 -27.65 -7.13
N GLY A 194 -16.26 -27.85 -7.12
CA GLY A 194 -15.68 -29.12 -7.58
C GLY A 194 -14.38 -29.18 -8.41
N ARG A 195 -13.54 -28.15 -8.56
CA ARG A 195 -12.21 -28.37 -9.20
C ARG A 195 -11.08 -27.59 -8.54
N SER A 196 -10.05 -28.34 -8.15
CA SER A 196 -8.83 -27.93 -7.44
C SER A 196 -8.25 -26.60 -7.93
N VAL A 197 -7.84 -25.78 -6.97
CA VAL A 197 -7.16 -24.50 -7.15
C VAL A 197 -5.80 -24.77 -7.78
N SER A 198 -5.61 -24.43 -9.05
CA SER A 198 -4.25 -24.32 -9.59
C SER A 198 -3.68 -23.00 -9.08
N SER A 199 -2.78 -23.10 -8.09
CA SER A 199 -2.04 -22.01 -7.45
C SER A 199 -1.43 -21.01 -8.45
N ILE A 200 -1.12 -21.47 -9.66
CA ILE A 200 -0.50 -20.70 -10.75
C ILE A 200 -1.40 -19.55 -11.23
N GLY A 201 -2.73 -19.70 -11.24
CA GLY A 201 -3.66 -18.65 -11.70
C GLY A 201 -3.89 -17.52 -10.68
N ALA A 202 -3.73 -17.81 -9.39
CA ALA A 202 -3.84 -16.81 -8.33
C ALA A 202 -2.56 -15.96 -8.24
N VAL A 203 -1.41 -16.59 -8.49
CA VAL A 203 -0.10 -15.94 -8.49
C VAL A 203 0.05 -14.99 -9.68
N THR A 204 -0.36 -15.40 -10.89
CA THR A 204 -0.34 -14.51 -12.07
C THR A 204 -1.25 -13.29 -11.90
N GLY A 205 -2.44 -13.44 -11.29
CA GLY A 205 -3.32 -12.33 -10.95
C GLY A 205 -2.75 -11.34 -9.93
N LEU A 206 -1.97 -11.83 -8.96
CA LEU A 206 -1.33 -11.01 -7.93
C LEU A 206 -0.19 -10.15 -8.49
N PHE A 207 0.55 -10.66 -9.48
CA PHE A 207 1.69 -9.97 -10.10
C PHE A 207 1.33 -9.07 -11.29
N ILE A 208 0.17 -9.26 -11.93
CA ILE A 208 -0.37 -8.31 -12.92
C ILE A 208 -0.52 -6.90 -12.32
N ALA A 209 -0.72 -6.81 -10.99
CA ALA A 209 -0.90 -5.55 -10.28
C ALA A 209 0.38 -4.72 -10.10
N CYS A 210 1.57 -5.33 -10.23
CA CYS A 210 2.85 -4.62 -10.09
C CYS A 210 3.93 -5.33 -10.92
N PRO A 211 4.16 -4.90 -12.16
CA PRO A 211 5.17 -5.49 -13.04
C PRO A 211 6.58 -5.38 -12.46
N THR A 212 6.87 -4.30 -11.74
CA THR A 212 8.15 -4.08 -11.01
C THR A 212 8.35 -5.10 -9.89
N CYS A 213 7.25 -5.50 -9.24
CA CYS A 213 7.24 -6.54 -8.24
C CYS A 213 7.59 -7.90 -8.84
N ALA A 214 7.00 -8.24 -9.99
CA ALA A 214 7.36 -9.46 -10.70
C ALA A 214 8.84 -9.46 -11.13
N GLY A 215 9.34 -8.37 -11.71
CA GLY A 215 10.73 -8.29 -12.16
C GLY A 215 11.76 -8.41 -11.03
N THR A 216 11.50 -7.77 -9.89
CA THR A 216 12.40 -7.84 -8.72
C THR A 216 12.33 -9.22 -8.05
N PHE A 217 11.14 -9.86 -8.00
CA PHE A 217 11.01 -11.25 -7.56
C PHE A 217 11.85 -12.19 -8.44
N LEU A 218 11.74 -12.07 -9.77
CA LEU A 218 12.53 -12.87 -10.71
C LEU A 218 14.04 -12.60 -10.53
N SER A 219 14.44 -11.36 -10.26
CA SER A 219 15.85 -11.01 -10.02
C SER A 219 16.41 -11.64 -8.75
N ILE A 220 15.70 -11.53 -7.62
CA ILE A 220 16.15 -12.04 -6.31
C ILE A 220 16.12 -13.58 -6.25
N PHE A 221 15.10 -14.22 -6.83
CA PHE A 221 14.88 -15.66 -6.66
C PHE A 221 15.34 -16.52 -7.84
N ILE A 222 15.40 -15.97 -9.06
CA ILE A 222 15.79 -16.74 -10.26
C ILE A 222 17.22 -16.38 -10.71
N GLY A 223 17.79 -15.25 -10.24
CA GLY A 223 19.23 -14.98 -10.32
C GLY A 223 19.82 -14.94 -11.73
N THR A 224 19.00 -14.89 -12.78
CA THR A 224 19.47 -14.86 -14.16
C THR A 224 19.98 -13.46 -14.50
N ALA A 225 21.01 -13.37 -15.35
CA ALA A 225 21.52 -12.10 -15.87
C ALA A 225 20.41 -11.22 -16.49
N SER A 226 19.32 -11.84 -16.97
CA SER A 226 18.10 -11.18 -17.42
C SER A 226 17.29 -10.50 -16.31
N GLY A 227 17.29 -11.03 -15.08
CA GLY A 227 16.60 -10.45 -13.92
C GLY A 227 17.26 -9.16 -13.43
N ILE A 228 18.59 -9.10 -13.46
CA ILE A 228 19.36 -7.90 -13.06
C ILE A 228 19.15 -6.77 -14.09
N GLY A 229 19.24 -7.08 -15.39
CA GLY A 229 18.96 -6.11 -16.46
C GLY A 229 17.51 -5.62 -16.48
N LEU A 230 16.55 -6.54 -16.26
CA LEU A 230 15.13 -6.20 -16.16
C LEU A 230 14.86 -5.31 -14.93
N SER A 231 15.53 -5.52 -13.80
CA SER A 231 15.37 -4.70 -12.60
C SER A 231 15.80 -3.24 -12.82
N ILE A 232 16.92 -3.01 -13.50
CA ILE A 232 17.43 -1.65 -13.78
C ILE A 232 16.50 -0.89 -14.74
N ILE A 233 15.93 -1.57 -15.73
CA ILE A 233 14.96 -0.97 -16.65
C ILE A 233 13.64 -0.68 -15.93
N LEU A 234 13.20 -1.62 -15.07
CA LEU A 234 11.95 -1.50 -14.32
C LEU A 234 12.00 -0.42 -13.23
N THR A 235 13.15 -0.15 -12.61
CA THR A 235 13.31 0.95 -11.63
C THR A 235 13.12 2.31 -12.30
N GLN A 236 13.62 2.49 -13.52
CA GLN A 236 13.40 3.74 -14.28
C GLN A 236 11.93 3.94 -14.68
N LEU A 237 11.20 2.85 -14.97
CA LEU A 237 9.76 2.91 -15.29
C LEU A 237 8.85 2.79 -14.06
N GLN A 238 9.39 2.71 -12.85
CA GLN A 238 8.60 2.44 -11.64
C GLN A 238 7.46 3.44 -11.44
N THR A 239 7.72 4.74 -11.65
CA THR A 239 6.70 5.78 -11.57
C THR A 239 5.59 5.58 -12.59
N LEU A 240 5.94 5.17 -13.81
CA LEU A 240 4.98 4.90 -14.88
C LEU A 240 4.12 3.66 -14.57
N PHE A 241 4.72 2.60 -14.03
CA PHE A 241 3.97 1.42 -13.59
C PHE A 241 3.04 1.72 -12.42
N ILE A 242 3.46 2.53 -11.45
CA ILE A 242 2.59 2.96 -10.34
C ILE A 242 1.43 3.82 -10.89
N ALA A 243 1.72 4.76 -11.78
CA ALA A 243 0.72 5.62 -12.40
C ALA A 243 -0.32 4.84 -13.22
N LEU A 244 0.06 3.77 -13.91
CA LEU A 244 -0.85 2.91 -14.68
C LEU A 244 -1.57 1.86 -13.84
N SER A 245 -0.89 1.26 -12.86
CA SER A 245 -1.44 0.17 -12.04
C SER A 245 -2.52 0.63 -11.07
N ILE A 246 -2.37 1.81 -10.45
CA ILE A 246 -3.35 2.32 -9.49
C ILE A 246 -4.75 2.48 -10.12
N PRO A 247 -4.92 3.15 -11.28
CA PRO A 247 -6.21 3.21 -11.97
C PRO A 247 -6.81 1.84 -12.28
N VAL A 248 -5.99 0.91 -12.80
CA VAL A 248 -6.42 -0.46 -13.11
C VAL A 248 -6.90 -1.18 -11.85
N LEU A 249 -6.16 -1.06 -10.76
CA LEU A 249 -6.48 -1.65 -9.47
C LEU A 249 -7.74 -1.06 -8.82
N ILE A 250 -8.06 0.21 -9.10
CA ILE A 250 -9.30 0.85 -8.66
C ILE A 250 -10.50 0.41 -9.52
N LEU A 251 -10.31 0.26 -10.84
CA LEU A 251 -11.38 -0.09 -11.78
C LEU A 251 -11.76 -1.58 -11.72
N THR A 252 -10.78 -2.46 -11.55
CA THR A 252 -10.98 -3.91 -11.53
C THR A 252 -12.05 -4.38 -10.51
N PRO A 253 -12.05 -3.97 -9.23
CA PRO A 253 -13.07 -4.43 -8.28
C PRO A 253 -14.46 -3.91 -8.64
N TYR A 254 -14.55 -2.73 -9.28
CA TYR A 254 -15.80 -2.17 -9.77
C TYR A 254 -16.37 -3.02 -10.92
N ILE A 255 -15.53 -3.39 -11.90
CA ILE A 255 -15.92 -4.24 -13.03
C ILE A 255 -16.32 -5.64 -12.54
N MET A 256 -15.53 -6.23 -11.63
CA MET A 256 -15.84 -7.54 -11.03
C MET A 256 -17.16 -7.51 -10.27
N ALA A 257 -17.38 -6.49 -9.43
CA ALA A 257 -18.60 -6.36 -8.67
C ALA A 257 -19.84 -6.16 -9.56
N LYS A 258 -19.73 -5.40 -10.65
CA LYS A 258 -20.83 -5.24 -11.62
C LYS A 258 -21.21 -6.58 -12.27
N LYS A 259 -20.23 -7.45 -12.56
CA LYS A 259 -20.51 -8.83 -13.06
C LYS A 259 -21.19 -9.71 -12.00
N LEU A 260 -20.93 -9.44 -10.72
CA LEU A 260 -21.54 -10.13 -9.57
C LEU A 260 -22.92 -9.57 -9.19
N GLN A 261 -23.44 -8.57 -9.88
CA GLN A 261 -24.82 -8.10 -9.71
C GLN A 261 -25.80 -8.85 -10.62
N ASN A 262 -27.01 -9.07 -10.12
CA ASN A 262 -28.20 -9.45 -10.87
C ASN A 262 -28.72 -8.26 -11.67
N SER A 263 -29.64 -8.49 -12.61
CA SER A 263 -30.28 -7.44 -13.41
C SER A 263 -30.99 -6.38 -12.56
N ASP A 264 -31.41 -6.71 -11.34
CA ASP A 264 -32.06 -5.81 -10.39
C ASP A 264 -31.07 -5.07 -9.46
N GLY A 265 -29.75 -5.25 -9.67
CA GLY A 265 -28.67 -4.66 -8.88
C GLY A 265 -28.33 -5.39 -7.57
N SER A 266 -29.08 -6.44 -7.21
CA SER A 266 -28.78 -7.27 -6.04
C SER A 266 -27.52 -8.12 -6.27
N CYS A 267 -26.80 -8.47 -5.21
CA CYS A 267 -25.62 -9.34 -5.34
C CYS A 267 -26.06 -10.78 -5.67
N LYS A 268 -25.48 -11.38 -6.72
CA LYS A 268 -25.67 -12.80 -7.09
C LYS A 268 -25.26 -13.77 -6.00
N ILE A 269 -24.32 -13.36 -5.16
CA ILE A 269 -23.74 -14.19 -4.12
C ILE A 269 -24.53 -13.99 -2.83
N ASN A 270 -25.22 -15.04 -2.40
CA ASN A 270 -25.76 -15.12 -1.06
C ASN A 270 -24.75 -15.85 -0.16
N PHE A 271 -24.02 -15.11 0.66
CA PHE A 271 -23.22 -15.73 1.71
C PHE A 271 -24.19 -16.21 2.79
N LYS A 272 -24.36 -17.54 2.94
CA LYS A 272 -25.01 -18.10 4.14
C LYS A 272 -24.31 -17.50 5.36
N ARG A 273 -25.10 -16.77 6.14
CA ARG A 273 -24.64 -15.96 7.27
C ARG A 273 -24.30 -16.85 8.45
#